data_AF-A0A9D8L9T8-F1
#
_entry.id   AF-A0A9D8L9T8-F1
#
_cell.length_a   1.000
_cell.length_b   1.000
_cell.length_c   1.000
_cell.angle_alpha   90.00
_cell.angle_beta   90.00
_cell.angle_gamma   90.00
#
_symmetry.space_group_name_H-M   'P 1'
#
loop_
_entity.id
_entity.type
_entity.pdbx_description
1 polymer ?
#
loop_
_entity_poly.entity_id
_entity_poly.type
_entity_poly.pdbx_seq_one_letter_code
_entity_poly.pdbx_strand_id
1 'polypeptide(L)'
;WSSYAADDGSGTICFAMTKPKTSDPATEGQAYLYITNRPGEDVASEFNVVAGYTFQTGSVATVSVGGQSFSLFTQGDAAWLDDSGQSAALAAAIRAGSSLTVQGTNAAGTQVIQNYSLSGATAAQQAVGAEC
;
A
#
# COMPACT_ATOMS: atom_id res chain seq x y z
N TRP A 1 0.12 -9.12 7.81
CA TRP A 1 1.20 -8.18 8.07
C TRP A 1 2.46 -8.95 8.40
N SER A 2 3.53 -8.63 7.69
CA SER A 2 4.88 -9.15 7.91
C SER A 2 5.84 -8.01 7.66
N SER A 3 6.92 -7.92 8.44
CA SER A 3 7.94 -6.88 8.31
C SER A 3 9.26 -7.48 7.84
N TYR A 4 9.97 -6.75 7.01
CA TYR A 4 11.22 -7.16 6.38
C TYR A 4 12.20 -5.98 6.34
N ALA A 5 13.48 -6.30 6.33
CA ALA A 5 14.56 -5.38 6.01
C ALA A 5 15.45 -6.04 4.94
N ALA A 6 15.86 -5.27 3.95
CA ALA A 6 16.75 -5.69 2.88
C ALA A 6 17.70 -4.55 2.52
N ASP A 7 18.76 -4.86 1.78
CA ASP A 7 19.62 -3.86 1.14
C ASP A 7 19.37 -3.98 -0.37
N ASP A 8 19.03 -2.88 -1.04
CA ASP A 8 18.74 -2.85 -2.48
C ASP A 8 19.87 -2.23 -3.31
N GLY A 9 21.06 -2.05 -2.71
CA GLY A 9 22.22 -1.43 -3.34
C GLY A 9 22.23 0.09 -3.28
N SER A 10 21.09 0.73 -3.01
CA SER A 10 21.01 2.17 -2.68
C SER A 10 21.00 2.43 -1.16
N GLY A 11 20.77 1.38 -0.38
CA GLY A 11 20.80 1.40 1.08
C GLY A 11 19.82 0.39 1.65
N THR A 12 19.61 0.48 2.97
CA THR A 12 18.61 -0.34 3.66
C THR A 12 17.20 0.11 3.29
N ILE A 13 16.36 -0.85 2.93
CA ILE A 13 14.92 -0.72 2.76
C ILE A 13 14.21 -1.58 3.81
N CYS A 14 13.39 -0.96 4.64
CA CYS A 14 12.56 -1.65 5.62
C CYS A 14 11.09 -1.52 5.20
N PHE A 15 10.34 -2.61 5.15
CA PHE A 15 8.93 -2.56 4.74
C PHE A 15 8.05 -3.55 5.48
N ALA A 16 6.80 -3.13 5.69
CA ALA A 16 5.72 -3.94 6.20
C ALA A 16 4.76 -4.24 5.05
N MET A 17 4.33 -5.49 4.90
CA MET A 17 3.42 -5.88 3.83
C MET A 17 2.27 -6.78 4.28
N THR A 18 1.17 -6.75 3.53
CA THR A 18 0.04 -7.66 3.72
C THR A 18 -0.70 -7.94 2.41
N LYS A 19 -1.42 -9.06 2.35
CA LYS A 19 -2.32 -9.41 1.25
C LYS A 19 -3.74 -8.93 1.54
N PRO A 20 -4.58 -8.67 0.52
CA PRO A 20 -6.00 -8.44 0.75
C PRO A 20 -6.65 -9.72 1.27
N LYS A 21 -7.70 -9.56 2.06
CA LYS A 21 -8.58 -10.65 2.49
C LYS A 21 -9.55 -11.05 1.38
N THR A 22 -9.98 -10.08 0.57
CA THR A 22 -10.87 -10.29 -0.58
C THR A 22 -10.50 -9.35 -1.72
N SER A 23 -10.73 -9.80 -2.94
CA SER A 23 -10.74 -8.96 -4.14
C SER A 23 -12.01 -9.25 -4.92
N ASP A 24 -12.69 -8.21 -5.38
CA ASP A 24 -13.86 -8.31 -6.25
C ASP A 24 -13.71 -7.39 -7.47
N PRO A 25 -13.61 -7.94 -8.71
CA PRO A 25 -13.45 -9.37 -9.00
C PRO A 25 -12.14 -9.95 -8.44
N ALA A 26 -12.04 -11.28 -8.44
CA ALA A 26 -10.79 -11.97 -8.14
C ALA A 26 -9.70 -11.57 -9.16
N THR A 27 -8.47 -11.39 -8.69
CA THR A 27 -7.31 -11.04 -9.53
C THR A 27 -6.52 -12.28 -9.90
N GLU A 28 -5.94 -12.27 -11.10
CA GLU A 28 -5.06 -13.36 -11.56
C GLU A 28 -3.72 -13.36 -10.81
N GLY A 29 -3.15 -12.17 -10.58
CA GLY A 29 -1.91 -11.97 -9.85
C GLY A 29 -2.10 -11.89 -8.33
N GLN A 30 -0.97 -12.02 -7.62
CA GLN A 30 -0.93 -11.80 -6.18
C GLN A 30 -0.93 -10.30 -5.88
N ALA A 31 -1.84 -9.87 -5.01
CA ALA A 31 -1.94 -8.49 -4.57
C ALA A 31 -1.31 -8.28 -3.20
N TYR A 32 -0.66 -7.13 -3.02
CA TYR A 32 0.03 -6.74 -1.80
C TYR A 32 -0.14 -5.24 -1.54
N LEU A 33 -0.17 -4.89 -0.26
CA LEU A 33 -0.05 -3.52 0.24
C LEU A 33 1.26 -3.43 1.02
N TYR A 34 1.97 -2.32 0.85
CA TYR A 34 3.26 -2.05 1.47
C TYR A 34 3.26 -0.71 2.20
N ILE A 35 4.05 -0.66 3.28
CA ILE A 35 4.46 0.58 3.94
C ILE A 35 5.97 0.49 4.13
N THR A 36 6.70 1.40 3.49
CA THR A 36 8.15 1.30 3.30
C THR A 36 8.86 2.53 3.88
N ASN A 37 9.99 2.27 4.55
CA ASN A 37 10.99 3.27 4.93
C ASN A 37 12.26 3.03 4.11
N ARG A 38 12.81 4.09 3.52
CA ARG A 38 14.09 4.12 2.80
C ARG A 38 14.96 5.23 3.39
N PRO A 39 15.69 4.98 4.50
CA PRO A 39 16.47 6.02 5.18
C PRO A 39 17.53 6.68 4.27
N GLY A 40 18.13 5.92 3.34
CA GLY A 40 19.10 6.45 2.38
C GLY A 40 18.52 7.49 1.40
N GLU A 41 17.19 7.51 1.24
CA GLU A 41 16.45 8.43 0.36
C GLU A 41 15.62 9.45 1.13
N ASP A 42 15.70 9.46 2.47
CA ASP A 42 14.87 10.30 3.37
C ASP A 42 13.35 10.08 3.16
N VAL A 43 12.97 8.84 2.80
CA VAL A 43 11.57 8.43 2.59
C VAL A 43 11.08 7.63 3.80
N ALA A 44 9.98 8.10 4.40
CA ALA A 44 9.33 7.43 5.51
C ALA A 44 7.85 7.15 5.21
N SER A 45 7.40 5.95 5.59
CA SER A 45 6.00 5.52 5.45
C SER A 45 5.44 5.65 4.03
N GLU A 46 6.27 5.39 3.02
CA GLU A 46 5.81 5.29 1.63
C GLU A 46 4.74 4.22 1.52
N PHE A 47 3.56 4.60 1.05
CA PHE A 47 2.47 3.67 0.81
C PHE A 47 2.41 3.30 -0.67
N ASN A 48 2.38 2.01 -0.95
CA ASN A 48 2.06 1.52 -2.28
C ASN A 48 1.32 0.19 -2.24
N VAL A 49 0.69 -0.13 -3.35
CA VAL A 49 0.08 -1.44 -3.61
C VAL A 49 0.65 -2.02 -4.89
N VAL A 50 0.81 -3.34 -4.90
CA VAL A 50 0.89 -4.14 -6.12
C VAL A 50 -0.46 -4.83 -6.24
N ALA A 51 -1.23 -4.49 -7.26
CA ALA A 51 -2.66 -4.79 -7.29
C ALA A 51 -2.98 -6.22 -7.77
N GLY A 52 -2.00 -6.94 -8.31
CA GLY A 52 -2.21 -8.26 -8.91
C GLY A 52 -2.94 -8.21 -10.27
N TYR A 53 -3.05 -7.02 -10.87
CA TYR A 53 -3.53 -6.76 -12.21
C TYR A 53 -2.92 -5.46 -12.74
N THR A 54 -2.82 -5.31 -14.06
CA THR A 54 -2.41 -4.05 -14.67
C THR A 54 -3.53 -3.03 -14.62
N PHE A 55 -3.26 -1.84 -14.11
CA PHE A 55 -4.19 -0.72 -14.09
C PHE A 55 -4.48 -0.21 -15.50
N GLN A 56 -5.66 0.39 -15.69
CA GLN A 56 -5.98 1.12 -16.90
C GLN A 56 -5.04 2.32 -17.03
N THR A 57 -4.43 2.49 -18.21
CA THR A 57 -3.56 3.64 -18.49
C THR A 57 -4.27 4.96 -18.20
N GLY A 58 -3.63 5.84 -17.42
CA GLY A 58 -4.16 7.15 -17.04
C GLY A 58 -5.27 7.10 -15.97
N SER A 59 -5.57 5.94 -15.40
CA SER A 59 -6.48 5.84 -14.26
C SER A 59 -5.79 6.19 -12.95
N VAL A 60 -6.60 6.55 -11.96
CA VAL A 60 -6.18 6.71 -10.56
C VAL A 60 -6.78 5.59 -9.73
N ALA A 61 -6.09 5.22 -8.66
CA ALA A 61 -6.64 4.35 -7.63
C ALA A 61 -6.95 5.18 -6.38
N THR A 62 -7.71 4.63 -5.45
CA THR A 62 -8.05 5.28 -4.19
C THR A 62 -7.92 4.28 -3.07
N VAL A 63 -7.30 4.71 -1.97
CA VAL A 63 -7.28 3.97 -0.72
C VAL A 63 -8.18 4.66 0.30
N SER A 64 -9.01 3.88 0.99
CA SER A 64 -9.92 4.38 2.03
C SER A 64 -9.73 3.60 3.33
N VAL A 65 -9.59 4.34 4.44
CA VAL A 65 -9.37 3.79 5.78
C VAL A 65 -9.94 4.75 6.82
N GLY A 66 -10.71 4.25 7.79
CA GLY A 66 -11.24 5.07 8.88
C GLY A 66 -12.11 6.26 8.44
N GLY A 67 -12.77 6.18 7.28
CA GLY A 67 -13.55 7.29 6.71
C GLY A 67 -12.73 8.35 5.98
N GLN A 68 -11.41 8.19 5.91
CA GLN A 68 -10.51 9.01 5.11
C GLN A 68 -10.25 8.34 3.77
N SER A 69 -10.08 9.13 2.71
CA SER A 69 -9.73 8.66 1.37
C SER A 69 -8.51 9.40 0.85
N PHE A 70 -7.61 8.66 0.20
CA PHE A 70 -6.36 9.18 -0.34
C PHE A 70 -6.24 8.71 -1.80
N SER A 71 -5.84 9.62 -2.68
CA SER A 71 -5.62 9.31 -4.09
C SER A 71 -4.28 8.62 -4.31
N LEU A 72 -4.27 7.67 -5.24
CA LEU A 72 -3.08 6.95 -5.66
C LEU A 72 -2.85 7.15 -7.16
N PHE A 73 -1.63 7.49 -7.58
CA PHE A 73 -1.25 7.40 -8.99
C PHE A 73 -0.93 5.94 -9.36
N THR A 74 -1.26 5.54 -10.58
CA THR A 74 -1.07 4.17 -11.06
C THR A 74 0.07 4.09 -12.09
N GLN A 75 0.86 3.01 -12.05
CA GLN A 75 1.86 2.69 -13.06
C GLN A 75 1.98 1.17 -13.18
N GLY A 76 1.68 0.62 -14.35
CA GLY A 76 1.71 -0.82 -14.56
C GLY A 76 0.69 -1.52 -13.67
N ASP A 77 1.16 -2.41 -12.79
CA ASP A 77 0.35 -3.16 -11.82
C ASP A 77 0.42 -2.58 -10.39
N ALA A 78 1.08 -1.44 -10.21
CA ALA A 78 1.27 -0.82 -8.91
C ALA A 78 0.64 0.57 -8.83
N ALA A 79 0.34 1.00 -7.60
CA ALA A 79 -0.15 2.34 -7.31
C ALA A 79 0.44 2.87 -6.01
N TRP A 80 0.80 4.14 -5.98
CA TRP A 80 1.47 4.82 -4.85
C TRP A 80 0.65 6.03 -4.43
N LEU A 81 0.81 6.45 -3.18
CA LEU A 81 0.20 7.67 -2.69
C LEU A 81 0.59 8.88 -3.56
N ASP A 82 -0.41 9.61 -4.03
CA ASP A 82 -0.22 10.75 -4.95
C ASP A 82 0.43 11.95 -4.26
N ASP A 83 -0.03 12.27 -3.05
CA ASP A 83 0.54 13.32 -2.22
C ASP A 83 1.37 12.70 -1.07
N SER A 84 2.69 12.67 -1.24
CA SER A 84 3.62 12.18 -0.21
C SER A 84 3.56 12.98 1.10
N GLY A 85 3.03 14.20 1.09
CA GLY A 85 2.73 14.97 2.30
C GLY A 85 1.68 14.31 3.20
N GLN A 86 0.91 13.36 2.67
CA GLN A 86 -0.11 12.61 3.40
C GLN A 86 0.38 11.25 3.93
N SER A 87 1.63 10.85 3.66
CA SER A 87 2.17 9.54 4.06
C SER A 87 2.03 9.28 5.56
N ALA A 88 2.39 10.26 6.39
CA ALA A 88 2.27 10.14 7.85
C ALA A 88 0.80 10.01 8.30
N ALA A 89 -0.12 10.74 7.66
CA ALA A 89 -1.54 10.69 7.96
C ALA A 89 -2.15 9.34 7.57
N LEU A 90 -1.82 8.82 6.39
CA LEU A 90 -2.27 7.50 5.93
C LEU A 90 -1.69 6.38 6.81
N ALA A 91 -0.40 6.42 7.14
CA ALA A 91 0.21 5.44 8.04
C ALA A 91 -0.44 5.45 9.43
N ALA A 92 -0.74 6.63 9.98
CA ALA A 92 -1.48 6.76 11.23
C ALA A 92 -2.90 6.19 11.14
N ALA A 93 -3.64 6.49 10.06
CA ALA A 93 -4.97 5.96 9.83
C ALA A 93 -4.96 4.42 9.72
N ILE A 94 -3.94 3.85 9.08
CA ILE A 94 -3.72 2.40 8.99
C ILE A 94 -3.45 1.78 10.36
N ARG A 95 -2.69 2.44 11.25
CA ARG A 95 -2.47 1.94 12.62
C ARG A 95 -3.73 2.00 13.49
N ALA A 96 -4.57 3.01 13.27
CA ALA A 96 -5.79 3.21 14.04
C ALA A 96 -6.99 2.40 13.51
N GLY A 97 -6.98 2.02 12.23
CA GLY A 97 -8.09 1.35 11.56
C GLY A 97 -8.15 -0.16 11.79
N SER A 98 -9.30 -0.75 11.46
CA SER A 98 -9.52 -2.20 11.46
C SER A 98 -9.43 -2.83 10.07
N SER A 99 -9.78 -2.05 9.04
CA SER A 99 -9.78 -2.46 7.63
C SER A 99 -9.49 -1.26 6.73
N LEU A 100 -9.00 -1.56 5.53
CA LEU A 100 -8.72 -0.60 4.47
C LEU A 100 -9.23 -1.17 3.15
N THR A 101 -9.72 -0.30 2.28
CA THR A 101 -10.19 -0.67 0.93
C THR A 101 -9.35 0.05 -0.11
N VAL A 102 -8.89 -0.68 -1.13
CA VAL A 102 -8.26 -0.13 -2.33
C VAL A 102 -9.21 -0.34 -3.49
N GLN A 103 -9.49 0.73 -4.22
CA GLN A 103 -10.29 0.70 -5.43
C GLN A 103 -9.45 1.17 -6.60
N GLY A 104 -9.47 0.44 -7.71
CA GLY A 104 -8.82 0.82 -8.95
C GLY A 104 -9.54 0.23 -10.16
N THR A 105 -9.09 0.61 -11.35
CA THR A 105 -9.65 0.10 -12.62
C THR A 105 -8.57 -0.67 -13.35
N ASN A 106 -8.87 -1.92 -13.73
CA ASN A 106 -7.93 -2.74 -14.48
C ASN A 106 -7.87 -2.33 -15.96
N ALA A 107 -6.90 -2.85 -16.71
CA ALA A 107 -6.70 -2.53 -18.13
C ALA A 107 -7.91 -2.84 -19.04
N ALA A 108 -8.85 -3.68 -18.62
CA ALA A 108 -10.09 -3.98 -19.33
C ALA A 108 -11.24 -2.99 -19.03
N GLY A 109 -11.01 -2.01 -18.15
CA GLY A 109 -12.02 -1.04 -17.72
C GLY A 109 -12.90 -1.52 -16.56
N THR A 110 -12.60 -2.67 -15.96
CA THR A 110 -13.35 -3.21 -14.83
C THR A 110 -12.83 -2.63 -13.52
N GLN A 111 -13.73 -2.12 -12.69
CA GLN A 111 -13.41 -1.71 -11.33
C GLN A 111 -13.11 -2.94 -10.46
N VAL A 112 -12.00 -2.88 -9.72
CA VAL A 112 -11.57 -3.89 -8.76
C VAL A 112 -11.50 -3.27 -7.37
N ILE A 113 -12.10 -3.94 -6.39
CA ILE A 113 -12.13 -3.53 -4.99
C ILE A 113 -11.44 -4.59 -4.14
N GLN A 114 -10.36 -4.18 -3.46
CA GLN A 114 -9.57 -5.03 -2.59
C GLN A 114 -9.73 -4.59 -1.13
N ASN A 115 -10.10 -5.51 -0.25
CA ASN A 115 -10.24 -5.23 1.19
C ASN A 115 -9.11 -5.88 1.97
N TYR A 116 -8.47 -5.09 2.83
CA TYR A 116 -7.34 -5.49 3.65
C TYR A 116 -7.74 -5.46 5.12
N SER A 117 -7.33 -6.49 5.87
CA SER A 117 -7.38 -6.42 7.34
C SER A 117 -6.18 -5.64 7.86
N LEU A 118 -6.41 -4.75 8.81
CA LEU A 118 -5.36 -3.98 9.48
C LEU A 118 -4.91 -4.62 10.81
N SER A 119 -5.41 -5.82 11.12
CA SER A 119 -4.96 -6.58 12.28
C SER A 119 -3.47 -6.88 12.17
N GLY A 120 -2.66 -6.29 13.05
CA GLY A 120 -1.20 -6.41 13.06
C GLY A 120 -0.46 -5.28 12.33
N ALA A 121 -1.16 -4.31 11.73
CA ALA A 121 -0.53 -3.19 11.03
C ALA A 121 0.37 -2.36 11.96
N THR A 122 -0.11 -2.05 13.17
CA THR A 122 0.63 -1.27 14.17
C THR A 122 1.94 -1.92 14.56
N ALA A 123 1.92 -3.22 14.90
CA ALA A 123 3.12 -3.96 15.27
C ALA A 123 4.10 -4.03 14.10
N ALA A 124 3.60 -4.24 12.87
CA ALA A 124 4.45 -4.32 11.69
C ALA A 124 5.11 -2.99 11.33
N GLN A 125 4.37 -1.88 11.38
CA GLN A 125 4.94 -0.54 11.18
C GLN A 125 5.93 -0.16 12.28
N GLN A 126 5.67 -0.52 13.53
CA GLN A 126 6.62 -0.29 14.63
C GLN A 126 7.92 -1.08 14.44
N ALA A 127 7.83 -2.34 13.97
CA ALA A 127 9.00 -3.15 13.68
C ALA A 127 9.84 -2.55 12.53
N VAL A 128 9.19 -2.06 11.47
CA VAL A 128 9.87 -1.33 10.39
C VAL A 128 10.52 -0.06 10.92
N GLY A 129 9.77 0.73 11.71
CA GLY A 129 10.19 1.98 12.34
C GLY A 129 11.35 1.87 13.34
N ALA A 130 11.58 0.68 13.89
CA ALA A 130 12.64 0.42 14.86
C ALA A 130 13.95 -0.03 14.19
N GLU A 131 13.85 -0.64 13.02
CA GLU A 131 14.99 -1.03 12.18
C GLU A 131 15.46 0.14 11.30
N CYS A 132 14.49 0.88 10.77
CA CYS A 132 14.60 2.11 10.00
C CYS A 132 13.67 3.17 10.65
#